data_AF-A0A9E2Y651-F1
#
_entry.id   AF-A0A9E2Y651-F1
#
_cell.length_a   1.000
_cell.length_b   1.000
_cell.length_c   1.000
_cell.angle_alpha   90.00
_cell.angle_beta   90.00
_cell.angle_gamma   90.00
#
_symmetry.space_group_name_H-M   'P 1'
#
loop_
_entity.id
_entity.type
_entity.pdbx_description
1 polymer ?
#
loop_
_entity_poly.entity_id
_entity_poly.type
_entity_poly.pdbx_seq_one_letter_code
_entity_poly.pdbx_strand_id
1 'polypeptide(L)'
;MTQRIAQLAENARRLTQGEEAAHIEGSDEIAKLDLVYREMMERTKREHDAAVMLQRALLPQRLPQLPGLRLDAAYVPAHGGAEIGGDWYDVFSISDRLLGISVGDVAGHGLRAATIMGQARQALRIASYADDDPAAVLAHVNRLFCRSEEDAFMSAFYGTFDLFDGALRYAMAGHPAPMVASPDASVRSLPGSGFVLGVEAHAEFQTLETKLSEGSAVVFFTDGLIEASRDYALGIRELRDAIEREYREASPNVAQSIVKRVFAERTPRDDVAVLFLAVTSLDAAALSSQRLSWKLDAAVERSARSVKRALLWQIGETRVDADLFATELIVSELLANVARHTPGPAEVVLEWSDESAVLRVRDRGTPFTAPEATRWVEPLCERGRGLILVQAVSGQLRVDRTESGNCVSVTLPRRVLQAD
;
A
#
# COMPACT_ATOMS: atom_id res chain seq x y z
N MET A 1 24.24 -5.74 -57.62
CA MET A 1 24.12 -6.71 -56.51
C MET A 1 24.83 -6.20 -55.25
N THR A 2 26.15 -5.97 -55.27
CA THR A 2 26.94 -5.52 -54.10
C THR A 2 26.41 -4.26 -53.41
N GLN A 3 26.02 -3.24 -54.18
CA GLN A 3 25.47 -1.99 -53.63
C GLN A 3 24.11 -2.19 -52.95
N ARG A 4 23.27 -3.11 -53.45
CA ARG A 4 21.97 -3.43 -52.84
C ARG A 4 22.12 -4.26 -51.57
N ILE A 5 23.10 -5.18 -51.53
CA ILE A 5 23.44 -5.92 -50.31
C ILE A 5 23.95 -4.95 -49.22
N ALA A 6 24.80 -3.99 -49.59
CA ALA A 6 25.24 -2.94 -48.68
C ALA A 6 24.07 -2.08 -48.16
N GLN A 7 23.13 -1.72 -49.05
CA GLN A 7 21.91 -1.01 -48.66
C GLN A 7 21.04 -1.82 -47.69
N LEU A 8 20.88 -3.13 -47.92
CA LEU A 8 20.12 -4.00 -47.03
C LEU A 8 20.77 -4.07 -45.64
N ALA A 9 22.09 -4.23 -45.57
CA ALA A 9 22.83 -4.24 -44.31
C ALA A 9 22.73 -2.89 -43.57
N GLU A 10 22.73 -1.79 -44.32
CA GLU A 10 22.52 -0.46 -43.75
C GLU A 10 21.10 -0.26 -43.22
N ASN A 11 20.10 -0.63 -44.00
CA ASN A 11 18.70 -0.60 -43.59
C ASN A 11 18.46 -1.43 -42.33
N ALA A 12 19.07 -2.61 -42.25
CA ALA A 12 18.96 -3.48 -41.08
C ALA A 12 19.52 -2.80 -39.82
N ARG A 13 20.68 -2.14 -39.92
CA ARG A 13 21.28 -1.39 -38.80
C ARG A 13 20.39 -0.24 -38.35
N ARG A 14 19.89 0.55 -39.30
CA ARG A 14 19.01 1.70 -39.02
C ARG A 14 17.70 1.27 -38.36
N LEU A 15 17.05 0.24 -38.88
CA LEU A 15 15.83 -0.31 -38.27
C LEU A 15 16.08 -0.87 -36.87
N THR A 16 17.22 -1.53 -36.62
CA THR A 16 17.61 -2.00 -35.29
C THR A 16 17.80 -0.84 -34.30
N GLN A 17 18.21 0.33 -34.79
CA GLN A 17 18.35 1.55 -33.99
C GLN A 17 17.04 2.35 -33.88
N GLY A 18 15.93 1.84 -34.43
CA GLY A 18 14.63 2.52 -34.44
C GLY A 18 14.51 3.65 -35.45
N GLU A 19 15.46 3.78 -36.38
CA GLU A 19 15.44 4.79 -37.44
C GLU A 19 14.64 4.35 -38.67
N GLU A 20 14.15 5.33 -39.44
CA GLU A 20 13.54 5.07 -40.75
C GLU A 20 14.59 4.63 -41.79
N ALA A 21 14.36 3.49 -42.44
CA ALA A 21 15.19 2.99 -43.53
C ALA A 21 14.48 3.07 -44.88
N ALA A 22 15.21 3.42 -45.95
CA ALA A 22 14.65 3.55 -47.30
C ALA A 22 14.31 2.17 -47.90
N HIS A 23 13.13 1.99 -48.49
CA HIS A 23 12.70 0.72 -49.08
C HIS A 23 13.56 0.32 -50.28
N ILE A 24 13.93 -0.96 -50.34
CA ILE A 24 14.64 -1.53 -51.49
C ILE A 24 13.59 -2.07 -52.48
N GLU A 25 13.26 -1.28 -53.50
CA GLU A 25 12.29 -1.67 -54.53
C GLU A 25 12.76 -2.83 -55.41
N GLY A 26 11.82 -3.70 -55.82
CA GLY A 26 12.06 -4.78 -56.79
C GLY A 26 11.33 -6.08 -56.43
N SER A 27 11.49 -7.09 -57.28
CA SER A 27 10.92 -8.44 -57.07
C SER A 27 11.98 -9.52 -56.82
N ASP A 28 13.25 -9.12 -56.70
CA ASP A 28 14.37 -10.01 -56.43
C ASP A 28 14.45 -10.42 -54.94
N GLU A 29 15.37 -11.35 -54.65
CA GLU A 29 15.54 -11.90 -53.30
C GLU A 29 15.95 -10.83 -52.27
N ILE A 30 16.66 -9.79 -52.70
CA ILE A 30 17.10 -8.70 -51.82
C ILE A 30 15.90 -7.82 -51.41
N ALA A 31 15.03 -7.46 -52.35
CA ALA A 31 13.81 -6.71 -52.05
C ALA A 31 12.85 -7.51 -51.15
N LYS A 32 12.71 -8.83 -51.39
CA LYS A 32 11.93 -9.72 -50.51
C LYS A 32 12.51 -9.78 -49.10
N LEU A 33 13.83 -9.85 -48.96
CA LEU A 33 14.49 -9.91 -47.65
C LEU A 33 14.36 -8.58 -46.89
N ASP A 34 14.46 -7.43 -47.58
CA ASP A 34 14.18 -6.10 -47.00
C ASP A 34 12.74 -6.02 -46.47
N LEU A 35 11.76 -6.52 -47.23
CA LEU A 35 10.35 -6.55 -46.81
C LEU A 35 10.14 -7.43 -45.56
N VAL A 36 10.63 -8.67 -45.58
CA VAL A 36 10.52 -9.60 -44.44
C VAL A 36 11.18 -9.02 -43.19
N TYR A 37 12.36 -8.40 -43.34
CA TYR A 37 13.05 -7.77 -42.23
C TYR A 37 12.26 -6.60 -41.65
N ARG A 38 11.66 -5.75 -42.49
CA ARG A 38 10.77 -4.66 -42.02
C ARG A 38 9.55 -5.18 -41.30
N GLU A 39 8.85 -6.16 -41.86
CA GLU A 39 7.66 -6.75 -41.22
C GLU A 39 8.00 -7.35 -39.86
N MET A 40 9.14 -8.05 -39.76
CA MET A 40 9.66 -8.56 -38.50
C MET A 40 9.93 -7.42 -37.51
N MET A 41 10.63 -6.35 -37.93
CA MET A 41 10.96 -5.22 -37.05
C MET A 41 9.72 -4.44 -36.61
N GLU A 42 8.74 -4.23 -37.49
CA GLU A 42 7.46 -3.62 -37.13
C GLU A 42 6.69 -4.47 -36.11
N ARG A 43 6.67 -5.79 -36.32
CA ARG A 43 6.01 -6.71 -35.39
C ARG A 43 6.68 -6.69 -34.02
N THR A 44 8.00 -6.82 -33.98
CA THR A 44 8.78 -6.74 -32.73
C THR A 44 8.56 -5.41 -32.02
N LYS A 45 8.52 -4.29 -32.77
CA LYS A 45 8.22 -2.97 -32.20
C LYS A 45 6.81 -2.91 -31.59
N ARG A 46 5.79 -3.42 -32.28
CA ARG A 46 4.41 -3.47 -31.74
C ARG A 46 4.31 -4.34 -30.50
N GLU A 47 4.98 -5.49 -30.49
CA GLU A 47 5.03 -6.40 -29.33
C GLU A 47 5.74 -5.72 -28.15
N HIS A 48 6.84 -5.00 -28.40
CA HIS A 48 7.55 -4.20 -27.41
C HIS A 48 6.70 -3.06 -26.85
N ASP A 49 6.08 -2.26 -27.72
CA ASP A 49 5.20 -1.15 -27.33
C ASP A 49 4.04 -1.64 -26.45
N ALA A 50 3.44 -2.78 -26.80
CA ALA A 50 2.40 -3.41 -26.01
C ALA A 50 2.89 -3.84 -24.62
N ALA A 51 4.09 -4.41 -24.52
CA ALA A 51 4.69 -4.83 -23.26
C ALA A 51 5.04 -3.63 -22.35
N VAL A 52 5.56 -2.53 -22.91
CA VAL A 52 5.78 -1.27 -22.19
C VAL A 52 4.46 -0.70 -21.67
N MET A 53 3.39 -0.74 -22.47
CA MET A 53 2.07 -0.32 -22.01
C MET A 53 1.55 -1.19 -20.86
N LEU A 54 1.73 -2.51 -20.93
CA LEU A 54 1.34 -3.43 -19.86
C LEU A 54 2.12 -3.15 -18.57
N GLN A 55 3.45 -2.99 -18.64
CA GLN A 55 4.27 -2.66 -17.48
C GLN A 55 3.82 -1.36 -16.81
N ARG A 56 3.58 -0.31 -17.60
CA ARG A 56 3.05 0.98 -17.08
C ARG A 56 1.68 0.81 -16.42
N ALA A 57 0.84 -0.08 -16.92
CA ALA A 57 -0.45 -0.39 -16.32
C ALA A 57 -0.33 -1.19 -15.00
N LEU A 58 0.78 -1.91 -14.79
CA LEU A 58 1.07 -2.63 -13.56
C LEU A 58 1.61 -1.72 -12.44
N LEU A 59 2.17 -0.56 -12.77
CA LEU A 59 2.56 0.45 -11.79
C LEU A 59 1.35 1.28 -11.32
N PRO A 60 1.43 1.92 -10.14
CA PRO A 60 0.38 2.82 -9.68
C PRO A 60 0.20 3.98 -10.66
N GLN A 61 -1.00 4.12 -11.24
CA GLN A 61 -1.30 5.25 -12.13
C GLN A 61 -1.40 6.58 -11.38
N ARG A 62 -1.77 6.52 -10.09
CA ARG A 62 -1.86 7.65 -9.16
C ARG A 62 -1.52 7.16 -7.76
N LEU A 63 -0.77 7.98 -7.03
CA LEU A 63 -0.56 7.78 -5.59
C LEU A 63 -1.82 8.25 -4.83
N PRO A 64 -2.13 7.65 -3.66
CA PRO A 64 -3.25 8.10 -2.85
C PRO A 64 -3.04 9.53 -2.35
N GLN A 65 -4.12 10.31 -2.30
CA GLN A 65 -4.10 11.64 -1.69
C GLN A 65 -4.53 11.51 -0.23
N LEU A 66 -3.59 11.68 0.69
CA LEU A 66 -3.80 11.50 2.12
C LEU A 66 -3.51 12.81 2.85
N PRO A 67 -4.43 13.33 3.68
CA PRO A 67 -4.15 14.47 4.53
C PRO A 67 -2.91 14.23 5.38
N GLY A 68 -2.05 15.23 5.50
CA GLY A 68 -0.82 15.13 6.29
C GLY A 68 0.35 14.43 5.62
N LEU A 69 0.17 13.90 4.40
CA LEU A 69 1.25 13.34 3.60
C LEU A 69 1.38 14.03 2.24
N ARG A 70 2.62 14.19 1.78
CA ARG A 70 2.95 14.51 0.40
C ARG A 70 3.68 13.33 -0.23
N LEU A 71 3.06 12.72 -1.22
CA LEU A 71 3.62 11.63 -2.01
C LEU A 71 4.02 12.12 -3.40
N ASP A 72 5.16 11.65 -3.88
CA ASP A 72 5.62 11.87 -5.25
C ASP A 72 6.39 10.64 -5.73
N ALA A 73 6.41 10.37 -7.03
CA ALA A 73 7.13 9.23 -7.59
C ALA A 73 7.66 9.51 -8.99
N ALA A 74 8.79 8.89 -9.32
CA ALA A 74 9.38 8.91 -10.64
C ALA A 74 9.78 7.50 -11.04
N TYR A 75 9.48 7.15 -12.30
CA TYR A 75 9.95 5.93 -12.93
C TYR A 75 10.69 6.31 -14.21
N VAL A 76 11.95 5.89 -14.34
CA VAL A 76 12.75 6.11 -15.55
C VAL A 76 13.23 4.77 -16.08
N PRO A 77 12.81 4.37 -17.29
CA PRO A 77 13.20 3.09 -17.84
C PRO A 77 14.65 3.09 -18.31
N ALA A 78 15.28 1.91 -18.31
CA ALA A 78 16.59 1.70 -18.89
C ALA A 78 16.64 2.07 -20.39
N HIS A 79 17.82 2.49 -20.87
CA HIS A 79 18.13 2.67 -22.30
C HIS A 79 17.10 3.46 -23.13
N GLY A 80 16.42 4.46 -22.53
CA GLY A 80 15.46 5.31 -23.25
C GLY A 80 14.11 4.63 -23.55
N GLY A 81 13.75 3.57 -22.82
CA GLY A 81 12.45 2.87 -22.95
C GLY A 81 12.45 1.70 -23.93
N ALA A 82 13.63 1.27 -24.39
CA ALA A 82 13.80 0.09 -25.23
C ALA A 82 13.73 -1.23 -24.44
N GLU A 83 13.80 -1.18 -23.11
CA GLU A 83 13.69 -2.34 -22.23
C GLU A 83 12.47 -2.22 -21.32
N ILE A 84 11.95 -3.38 -20.91
CA ILE A 84 10.82 -3.49 -19.99
C ILE A 84 11.40 -3.86 -18.63
N GLY A 85 11.10 -3.07 -17.61
CA GLY A 85 11.73 -3.18 -16.30
C GLY A 85 11.06 -4.12 -15.29
N GLY A 86 11.86 -4.58 -14.34
CA GLY A 86 11.47 -5.33 -13.16
C GLY A 86 11.12 -4.47 -11.94
N ASP A 87 11.46 -3.18 -11.98
CA ASP A 87 11.26 -2.23 -10.89
C ASP A 87 9.79 -1.92 -10.60
N TRP A 88 9.46 -1.75 -9.31
CA TRP A 88 8.17 -1.21 -8.90
C TRP A 88 8.23 -0.31 -7.67
N TYR A 89 7.17 0.48 -7.53
CA TYR A 89 6.76 1.08 -6.27
C TYR A 89 5.26 0.91 -6.09
N ASP A 90 4.79 0.94 -4.85
CA ASP A 90 3.37 0.94 -4.52
C ASP A 90 3.12 1.65 -3.19
N VAL A 91 1.98 2.32 -3.11
CA VAL A 91 1.49 2.95 -1.88
C VAL A 91 -0.02 2.73 -1.81
N PHE A 92 -0.50 2.19 -0.69
CA PHE A 92 -1.92 1.83 -0.56
C PHE A 92 -2.43 1.80 0.88
N SER A 93 -3.68 2.18 1.07
CA SER A 93 -4.31 2.10 2.39
C SER A 93 -4.55 0.64 2.79
N ILE A 94 -3.99 0.25 3.93
CA ILE A 94 -4.34 -1.01 4.62
C ILE A 94 -5.59 -0.76 5.48
N SER A 95 -5.62 0.39 6.16
CA SER A 95 -6.75 0.89 6.95
C SER A 95 -6.82 2.42 6.89
N ASP A 96 -7.73 3.03 7.66
CA ASP A 96 -7.80 4.49 7.82
C ASP A 96 -6.58 5.08 8.57
N ARG A 97 -5.78 4.22 9.21
CA ARG A 97 -4.59 4.59 9.99
C ARG A 97 -3.28 4.15 9.34
N LEU A 98 -3.27 2.98 8.71
CA LEU A 98 -2.05 2.34 8.20
C LEU A 98 -1.98 2.41 6.67
N LEU A 99 -0.83 2.86 6.19
CA LEU A 99 -0.44 2.93 4.79
C LEU A 99 0.61 1.85 4.50
N GLY A 100 0.34 0.95 3.55
CA GLY A 100 1.33 0.04 3.00
C GLY A 100 2.20 0.73 1.96
N ILE A 101 3.50 0.48 2.02
CA ILE A 101 4.52 0.99 1.09
C ILE A 101 5.36 -0.20 0.64
N SER A 102 5.54 -0.36 -0.67
CA SER A 102 6.46 -1.35 -1.21
C SER A 102 7.28 -0.79 -2.36
N VAL A 103 8.56 -1.13 -2.41
CA VAL A 103 9.46 -0.84 -3.53
C VAL A 103 10.32 -2.07 -3.76
N GLY A 104 10.68 -2.37 -5.00
CA GLY A 104 11.57 -3.48 -5.26
C GLY A 104 11.95 -3.60 -6.71
N ASP A 105 12.79 -4.59 -6.97
CA ASP A 105 13.32 -4.91 -8.29
C ASP A 105 13.38 -6.42 -8.49
N VAL A 106 12.89 -6.87 -9.64
CA VAL A 106 12.92 -8.27 -10.06
C VAL A 106 14.13 -8.50 -10.93
N ALA A 107 14.95 -9.49 -10.58
CA ALA A 107 16.13 -9.81 -11.35
C ALA A 107 15.81 -10.18 -12.80
N GLY A 108 16.54 -9.54 -13.72
CA GLY A 108 16.36 -9.69 -15.15
C GLY A 108 15.49 -8.59 -15.75
N HIS A 109 15.20 -8.71 -17.05
CA HIS A 109 14.45 -7.68 -17.78
C HIS A 109 13.47 -8.32 -18.77
N GLY A 110 12.64 -7.49 -19.40
CA GLY A 110 11.67 -7.92 -20.40
C GLY A 110 10.29 -8.26 -19.81
N LEU A 111 9.42 -8.79 -20.67
CA LEU A 111 8.02 -9.09 -20.33
C LEU A 111 7.87 -10.05 -19.13
N ARG A 112 8.81 -10.99 -18.98
CA ARG A 112 8.84 -11.93 -17.85
C ARG A 112 9.06 -11.20 -16.53
N ALA A 113 10.07 -10.34 -16.46
CA ALA A 113 10.36 -9.55 -15.25
C ALA A 113 9.18 -8.65 -14.87
N ALA A 114 8.57 -7.96 -15.85
CA ALA A 114 7.37 -7.16 -15.60
C ALA A 114 6.17 -7.98 -15.09
N THR A 115 6.01 -9.22 -15.54
CA THR A 115 4.93 -10.10 -15.07
C THR A 115 5.15 -10.49 -13.61
N ILE A 116 6.37 -10.94 -13.28
CA ILE A 116 6.76 -11.27 -11.90
C ILE A 116 6.63 -10.04 -10.99
N MET A 117 7.07 -8.87 -11.46
CA MET A 117 6.92 -7.60 -10.74
C MET A 117 5.47 -7.32 -10.38
N GLY A 118 4.57 -7.46 -11.36
CA GLY A 118 3.13 -7.31 -11.15
C GLY A 118 2.59 -8.29 -10.12
N GLN A 119 2.99 -9.56 -10.19
CA GLN A 119 2.62 -10.59 -9.20
C GLN A 119 3.15 -10.23 -7.80
N ALA A 120 4.41 -9.82 -7.68
CA ALA A 120 5.06 -9.50 -6.41
C ALA A 120 4.41 -8.31 -5.72
N ARG A 121 4.20 -7.22 -6.46
CA ARG A 121 3.48 -6.03 -6.01
C ARG A 121 2.10 -6.38 -5.45
N GLN A 122 1.34 -7.22 -6.16
CA GLN A 122 0.01 -7.65 -5.70
C GLN A 122 0.08 -8.62 -4.52
N ALA A 123 1.06 -9.53 -4.49
CA ALA A 123 1.24 -10.47 -3.39
C ALA A 123 1.54 -9.74 -2.08
N LEU A 124 2.43 -8.73 -2.10
CA LEU A 124 2.72 -7.88 -0.95
C LEU A 124 1.47 -7.14 -0.45
N ARG A 125 0.73 -6.54 -1.37
CA ARG A 125 -0.54 -5.86 -1.06
C ARG A 125 -1.56 -6.81 -0.43
N ILE A 126 -1.74 -8.01 -0.97
CA ILE A 126 -2.70 -8.98 -0.44
C ILE A 126 -2.25 -9.50 0.93
N ALA A 127 -0.98 -9.85 1.08
CA ALA A 127 -0.42 -10.36 2.32
C ALA A 127 -0.54 -9.35 3.47
N SER A 128 -0.45 -8.04 3.17
CA SER A 128 -0.62 -6.97 4.17
C SER A 128 -2.01 -6.88 4.80
N TYR A 129 -3.05 -7.45 4.18
CA TYR A 129 -4.37 -7.52 4.80
C TYR A 129 -4.52 -8.69 5.76
N ALA A 130 -3.55 -9.61 5.77
CA ALA A 130 -3.55 -10.79 6.63
C ALA A 130 -2.61 -10.65 7.83
N ASP A 131 -1.54 -9.86 7.70
CA ASP A 131 -0.53 -9.67 8.75
C ASP A 131 -0.05 -8.21 8.75
N ASP A 132 0.01 -7.61 9.94
CA ASP A 132 0.47 -6.23 10.15
C ASP A 132 2.00 -6.17 10.34
N ASP A 133 2.69 -7.31 10.50
CA ASP A 133 4.15 -7.37 10.67
C ASP A 133 4.89 -7.43 9.31
N PRO A 134 5.72 -6.42 8.97
CA PRO A 134 6.41 -6.38 7.68
C PRO A 134 7.29 -7.58 7.38
N ALA A 135 7.99 -8.14 8.37
CA ALA A 135 8.80 -9.34 8.21
C ALA A 135 7.94 -10.57 7.86
N ALA A 136 6.79 -10.74 8.52
CA ALA A 136 5.87 -11.82 8.21
C ALA A 136 5.28 -11.69 6.79
N VAL A 137 4.94 -10.47 6.37
CA VAL A 137 4.50 -10.19 4.99
C VAL A 137 5.57 -10.59 3.97
N LEU A 138 6.82 -10.17 4.16
CA LEU A 138 7.93 -10.58 3.28
C LEU A 138 8.14 -12.09 3.30
N ALA A 139 8.07 -12.74 4.47
CA ALA A 139 8.20 -14.19 4.58
C ALA A 139 7.07 -14.94 3.85
N HIS A 140 5.84 -14.41 3.85
CA HIS A 140 4.70 -14.98 3.11
C HIS A 140 4.93 -14.90 1.61
N VAL A 141 5.33 -13.74 1.12
CA VAL A 141 5.62 -13.53 -0.30
C VAL A 141 6.84 -14.33 -0.75
N ASN A 142 7.89 -14.40 0.08
CA ASN A 142 9.08 -15.22 -0.20
C ASN A 142 8.71 -16.69 -0.44
N ARG A 143 7.92 -17.28 0.45
CA ARG A 143 7.47 -18.68 0.31
C ARG A 143 6.61 -18.92 -0.92
N LEU A 144 5.84 -17.93 -1.35
CA LEU A 144 5.06 -18.00 -2.58
C LEU A 144 5.99 -18.10 -3.79
N PHE A 145 7.00 -17.23 -3.89
CA PHE A 145 7.94 -17.21 -5.02
C PHE A 145 8.91 -18.38 -5.02
N CYS A 146 9.38 -18.87 -3.86
CA CYS A 146 10.20 -20.08 -3.79
C CYS A 146 9.46 -21.37 -4.23
N ARG A 147 8.12 -21.36 -4.24
CA ARG A 147 7.30 -22.48 -4.72
C ARG A 147 6.86 -22.32 -6.17
N SER A 148 7.12 -21.15 -6.76
CA SER A 148 6.81 -20.85 -8.15
C SER A 148 7.76 -21.60 -9.08
N GLU A 149 7.28 -22.02 -10.25
CA GLU A 149 8.13 -22.55 -11.33
C GLU A 149 8.92 -21.44 -12.04
N GLU A 150 8.68 -20.17 -11.67
CA GLU A 150 9.24 -19.01 -12.35
C GLU A 150 10.72 -18.70 -11.97
N ASP A 151 11.44 -19.54 -11.22
CA ASP A 151 12.88 -19.37 -10.86
C ASP A 151 13.30 -17.88 -10.73
N ALA A 152 12.52 -17.14 -9.95
CA ALA A 152 12.55 -15.69 -9.90
C ALA A 152 12.99 -15.23 -8.52
N PHE A 153 13.92 -14.29 -8.49
CA PHE A 153 14.34 -13.64 -7.27
C PHE A 153 14.28 -12.13 -7.42
N MET A 154 14.08 -11.44 -6.31
CA MET A 154 13.84 -10.01 -6.32
C MET A 154 14.31 -9.37 -5.01
N SER A 155 14.75 -8.12 -5.12
CA SER A 155 14.91 -7.26 -3.97
C SER A 155 13.56 -6.63 -3.62
N ALA A 156 13.27 -6.46 -2.33
CA ALA A 156 12.05 -5.77 -1.89
C ALA A 156 12.22 -5.03 -0.57
N PHE A 157 11.68 -3.84 -0.49
CA PHE A 157 11.30 -3.15 0.72
C PHE A 157 9.80 -3.26 0.90
N TYR A 158 9.36 -3.60 2.11
CA TYR A 158 7.97 -3.47 2.52
C TYR A 158 7.87 -2.79 3.87
N GLY A 159 6.94 -1.85 4.01
CA GLY A 159 6.68 -1.19 5.27
C GLY A 159 5.26 -0.69 5.42
N THR A 160 4.88 -0.48 6.67
CA THR A 160 3.62 0.13 7.09
C THR A 160 3.93 1.47 7.76
N PHE A 161 3.29 2.52 7.28
CA PHE A 161 3.37 3.85 7.87
C PHE A 161 2.08 4.19 8.59
N ASP A 162 2.20 4.57 9.85
CA ASP A 162 1.11 5.03 10.70
C ASP A 162 0.90 6.54 10.53
N LEU A 163 -0.27 6.91 10.01
CA LEU A 163 -0.64 8.29 9.73
C LEU A 163 -0.79 9.16 11.00
N PHE A 164 -0.86 8.54 12.17
CA PHE A 164 -1.22 9.22 13.41
C PHE A 164 0.01 9.54 14.25
N ASP A 165 0.90 8.57 14.48
CA ASP A 165 2.13 8.76 15.25
C ASP A 165 3.40 8.89 14.41
N GLY A 166 3.30 8.67 13.09
CA GLY A 166 4.44 8.73 12.18
C GLY A 166 5.38 7.54 12.29
N ALA A 167 4.96 6.43 12.89
CA ALA A 167 5.76 5.21 12.94
C ALA A 167 5.84 4.56 11.55
N LEU A 168 7.06 4.38 11.05
CA LEU A 168 7.37 3.55 9.89
C LEU A 168 7.96 2.23 10.39
N ARG A 169 7.16 1.16 10.31
CA ARG A 169 7.62 -0.22 10.53
C ARG A 169 7.94 -0.84 9.18
N TYR A 170 9.06 -1.52 9.06
CA TYR A 170 9.50 -2.04 7.75
C TYR A 170 10.40 -3.25 7.88
N ALA A 171 10.51 -3.98 6.78
CA ALA A 171 11.48 -5.04 6.57
C ALA A 171 12.06 -4.92 5.15
N MET A 172 13.27 -5.45 4.97
CA MET A 172 13.98 -5.43 3.69
C MET A 172 14.42 -6.84 3.31
N ALA A 173 14.35 -7.13 2.01
CA ALA A 173 14.80 -8.35 1.38
C ALA A 173 15.80 -7.99 0.28
N GLY A 174 17.09 -7.88 0.60
CA GLY A 174 18.15 -7.53 -0.34
C GLY A 174 18.09 -6.13 -0.96
N HIS A 175 17.08 -5.31 -0.61
CA HIS A 175 16.83 -4.01 -1.23
C HIS A 175 17.73 -2.91 -0.68
N PRO A 176 18.13 -1.91 -1.49
CA PRO A 176 18.84 -0.73 -1.01
C PRO A 176 18.08 -0.02 0.11
N ALA A 177 18.81 0.41 1.15
CA ALA A 177 18.21 1.05 2.30
C ALA A 177 17.62 2.43 1.95
N PRO A 178 16.33 2.69 2.21
CA PRO A 178 15.73 4.00 1.99
C PRO A 178 16.43 5.09 2.80
N MET A 179 16.37 6.33 2.33
CA MET A 179 16.99 7.48 2.99
C MET A 179 15.96 8.40 3.61
N VAL A 180 16.17 8.79 4.86
CA VAL A 180 15.33 9.73 5.61
C VAL A 180 15.98 11.10 5.62
N ALA A 181 15.27 12.11 5.15
CA ALA A 181 15.58 13.51 5.33
C ALA A 181 14.83 14.02 6.58
N SER A 182 15.60 14.49 7.56
CA SER A 182 15.06 15.10 8.79
C SER A 182 14.65 16.56 8.53
N PRO A 183 13.91 17.21 9.45
CA PRO A 183 13.52 18.62 9.30
C PRO A 183 14.70 19.61 9.19
N ASP A 184 15.87 19.25 9.72
CA ASP A 184 17.12 20.01 9.59
C ASP A 184 17.83 19.77 8.25
N ALA A 185 17.18 19.05 7.32
CA ALA A 185 17.70 18.58 6.04
C ALA A 185 18.89 17.62 6.14
N SER A 186 19.21 17.07 7.31
CA SER A 186 20.16 15.97 7.41
C SER A 186 19.56 14.71 6.81
N VAL A 187 20.34 14.01 5.97
CA VAL A 187 19.92 12.76 5.35
C VAL A 187 20.66 11.60 5.97
N ARG A 188 19.94 10.53 6.35
CA ARG A 188 20.49 9.27 6.87
C ARG A 188 19.84 8.07 6.18
N SER A 189 20.57 6.97 6.04
CA SER A 189 19.98 5.71 5.56
C SER A 189 19.24 5.01 6.71
N LEU A 190 18.16 4.31 6.39
CA LEU A 190 17.54 3.38 7.33
C LEU A 190 18.48 2.18 7.58
N PRO A 191 18.56 1.66 8.81
CA PRO A 191 19.26 0.42 9.07
C PRO A 191 18.51 -0.78 8.51
N GLY A 192 19.22 -1.89 8.39
CA GLY A 192 18.65 -3.18 8.03
C GLY A 192 19.19 -3.71 6.72
N SER A 193 18.93 -4.99 6.52
CA SER A 193 19.21 -5.75 5.32
C SER A 193 18.33 -7.00 5.37
N GLY A 194 18.40 -7.81 4.32
CA GLY A 194 17.80 -9.13 4.35
C GLY A 194 18.24 -9.93 3.14
N PHE A 195 17.89 -11.21 3.12
CA PHE A 195 18.09 -12.04 1.96
C PHE A 195 17.11 -11.66 0.85
N VAL A 196 17.46 -11.83 -0.43
CA VAL A 196 16.51 -11.58 -1.53
C VAL A 196 15.34 -12.56 -1.46
N LEU A 197 14.17 -12.13 -1.95
CA LEU A 197 13.00 -13.00 -2.05
C LEU A 197 13.19 -14.04 -3.16
N GLY A 198 12.56 -15.20 -3.03
CA GLY A 198 12.46 -16.22 -4.09
C GLY A 198 13.60 -17.24 -4.11
N VAL A 199 14.64 -17.07 -3.29
CA VAL A 199 15.82 -17.97 -3.27
C VAL A 199 15.76 -19.01 -2.15
N GLU A 200 15.53 -18.60 -0.91
CA GLU A 200 15.49 -19.50 0.27
C GLU A 200 14.15 -19.36 0.97
N ALA A 201 13.31 -20.40 0.90
CA ALA A 201 11.92 -20.38 1.40
C ALA A 201 11.82 -20.08 2.91
N HIS A 202 12.86 -20.43 3.67
CA HIS A 202 12.93 -20.22 5.11
C HIS A 202 13.79 -19.02 5.51
N ALA A 203 14.09 -18.11 4.59
CA ALA A 203 14.79 -16.87 4.91
C ALA A 203 14.04 -16.08 6.01
N GLU A 204 14.78 -15.65 7.02
CA GLU A 204 14.28 -14.82 8.11
C GLU A 204 14.43 -13.35 7.75
N PHE A 205 13.36 -12.58 7.96
CA PHE A 205 13.33 -11.14 7.77
C PHE A 205 13.17 -10.47 9.12
N GLN A 206 13.72 -9.25 9.27
CA GLN A 206 13.63 -8.49 10.51
C GLN A 206 12.74 -7.27 10.33
N THR A 207 11.75 -7.12 11.20
CA THR A 207 10.98 -5.88 11.32
C THR A 207 11.78 -4.88 12.13
N LEU A 208 12.00 -3.71 11.54
CA LEU A 208 12.61 -2.54 12.15
C LEU A 208 11.58 -1.41 12.20
N GLU A 209 11.79 -0.47 13.11
CA GLU A 209 10.89 0.67 13.30
C GLU A 209 11.69 1.97 13.37
N THR A 210 11.14 3.02 12.76
CA THR A 210 11.66 4.38 12.91
C THR A 210 10.49 5.35 13.00
N LYS A 211 10.65 6.43 13.77
CA LYS A 211 9.63 7.47 13.90
C LYS A 211 9.97 8.64 12.98
N LEU A 212 9.02 9.02 12.14
CA LEU A 212 9.11 10.20 11.28
C LEU A 212 8.33 11.33 11.95
N SER A 213 9.01 12.44 12.23
CA SER A 213 8.34 13.64 12.71
C SER A 213 7.70 14.40 11.55
N GLU A 214 6.77 15.29 11.86
CA GLU A 214 6.36 16.33 10.91
C GLU A 214 7.59 17.06 10.35
N GLY A 215 7.54 17.39 9.06
CA GLY A 215 8.68 17.94 8.34
C GLY A 215 9.82 16.95 8.13
N SER A 216 9.59 15.63 8.21
CA SER A 216 10.52 14.62 7.73
C SER A 216 10.06 14.06 6.38
N ALA A 217 11.00 13.51 5.61
CA ALA A 217 10.69 12.77 4.40
C ALA A 217 11.51 11.48 4.29
N VAL A 218 10.99 10.51 3.54
CA VAL A 218 11.67 9.27 3.17
C VAL A 218 11.69 9.13 1.66
N VAL A 219 12.85 8.75 1.14
CA VAL A 219 13.08 8.42 -0.26
C VAL A 219 13.39 6.95 -0.37
N PHE A 220 12.50 6.23 -1.04
CA PHE A 220 12.67 4.84 -1.43
C PHE A 220 13.13 4.80 -2.89
N PHE A 221 14.04 3.90 -3.22
CA PHE A 221 14.63 3.85 -4.55
C PHE A 221 15.16 2.45 -4.87
N THR A 222 15.16 2.11 -6.15
CA THR A 222 15.83 0.91 -6.68
C THR A 222 17.31 1.18 -6.93
N ASP A 223 18.09 0.11 -7.04
CA ASP A 223 19.55 0.16 -7.16
C ASP A 223 20.03 0.85 -8.45
N GLY A 224 19.25 0.80 -9.53
CA GLY A 224 19.53 1.54 -10.76
C GLY A 224 19.81 3.03 -10.54
N LEU A 225 19.24 3.64 -9.47
CA LEU A 225 19.53 5.03 -9.09
C LEU A 225 20.98 5.23 -8.60
N ILE A 226 21.54 4.27 -7.88
CA ILE A 226 22.87 4.38 -7.24
C ILE A 226 23.97 3.66 -8.02
N GLU A 227 23.62 2.74 -8.92
CA GLU A 227 24.58 2.01 -9.75
C GLU A 227 25.05 2.79 -10.99
N ALA A 228 24.51 3.99 -11.23
CA ALA A 228 24.84 4.85 -12.37
C ALA A 228 26.35 5.10 -12.57
N SER A 229 27.13 5.13 -11.49
CA SER A 229 28.57 5.39 -11.50
C SER A 229 29.45 4.13 -11.49
N ARG A 230 28.87 2.93 -11.34
CA ARG A 230 29.58 1.67 -10.99
C ARG A 230 30.45 1.74 -9.72
N ASP A 231 30.33 2.82 -8.96
CA ASP A 231 30.89 2.98 -7.63
C ASP A 231 29.72 3.22 -6.67
N TYR A 232 29.30 2.13 -6.02
CA TYR A 232 28.18 2.13 -5.09
C TYR A 232 28.34 3.21 -4.00
N ALA A 233 29.56 3.41 -3.49
CA ALA A 233 29.80 4.39 -2.44
C ALA A 233 29.64 5.82 -2.97
N LEU A 234 30.07 6.08 -4.21
CA LEU A 234 29.83 7.36 -4.88
C LEU A 234 28.34 7.57 -5.16
N GLY A 235 27.63 6.57 -5.68
CA GLY A 235 26.20 6.66 -5.97
C GLY A 235 25.37 7.02 -4.73
N ILE A 236 25.68 6.40 -3.59
CA ILE A 236 25.05 6.72 -2.30
C ILE A 236 25.33 8.17 -1.87
N ARG A 237 26.53 8.71 -2.12
CA ARG A 237 26.84 10.12 -1.82
C ARG A 237 26.10 11.07 -2.76
N GLU A 238 26.10 10.79 -4.06
CA GLU A 238 25.39 11.59 -5.06
C GLU A 238 23.88 11.64 -4.77
N LEU A 239 23.29 10.51 -4.40
CA LEU A 239 21.89 10.43 -3.98
C LEU A 239 21.62 11.25 -2.71
N ARG A 240 22.47 11.11 -1.69
CA ARG A 240 22.35 11.89 -0.45
C ARG A 240 22.36 13.40 -0.74
N ASP A 241 23.34 13.86 -1.50
CA ASP A 241 23.48 15.27 -1.88
C ASP A 241 22.27 15.76 -2.69
N ALA A 242 21.72 14.92 -3.58
CA ALA A 242 20.53 15.23 -4.35
C ALA A 242 19.29 15.39 -3.45
N ILE A 243 19.09 14.47 -2.51
CA ILE A 243 17.97 14.52 -1.54
C ILE A 243 18.10 15.77 -0.68
N GLU A 244 19.28 16.04 -0.11
CA GLU A 244 19.48 17.20 0.77
C GLU A 244 19.16 18.53 0.07
N ARG A 245 19.55 18.68 -1.20
CA ARG A 245 19.29 19.89 -1.99
C ARG A 245 17.81 20.02 -2.35
N GLU A 246 17.21 18.97 -2.90
CA GLU A 246 15.80 18.97 -3.29
C GLU A 246 14.86 19.18 -2.11
N TYR A 247 15.23 18.62 -0.95
CA TYR A 247 14.48 18.81 0.28
C TYR A 247 14.50 20.28 0.74
N ARG A 248 15.66 20.94 0.68
CA ARG A 248 15.80 22.37 1.02
C ARG A 248 15.10 23.30 0.03
N GLU A 249 15.14 22.97 -1.25
CA GLU A 249 14.53 23.78 -2.32
C GLU A 249 13.00 23.62 -2.40
N ALA A 250 12.42 22.67 -1.64
CA ALA A 250 10.98 22.38 -1.58
C ALA A 250 10.33 22.15 -2.96
N SER A 251 11.04 21.45 -3.85
CA SER A 251 10.57 21.15 -5.20
C SER A 251 9.15 20.53 -5.19
N PRO A 252 8.29 20.88 -6.17
CA PRO A 252 6.98 20.24 -6.31
C PRO A 252 7.07 18.82 -6.88
N ASN A 253 8.14 18.49 -7.60
CA ASN A 253 8.38 17.18 -8.25
C ASN A 253 9.68 16.56 -7.73
N VAL A 254 9.77 16.37 -6.41
CA VAL A 254 11.00 15.96 -5.71
C VAL A 254 11.56 14.67 -6.28
N ALA A 255 10.74 13.65 -6.53
CA ALA A 255 11.22 12.36 -7.02
C ALA A 255 11.91 12.50 -8.39
N GLN A 256 11.27 13.22 -9.33
CA GLN A 256 11.84 13.44 -10.64
C GLN A 256 13.09 14.33 -10.61
N SER A 257 13.11 15.32 -9.72
CA SER A 257 14.28 16.18 -9.56
C SER A 257 15.48 15.46 -8.93
N ILE A 258 15.25 14.55 -7.97
CA ILE A 258 16.30 13.67 -7.43
C ILE A 258 16.93 12.86 -8.57
N VAL A 259 16.11 12.22 -9.40
CA VAL A 259 16.60 11.44 -10.56
C VAL A 259 17.43 12.33 -11.49
N LYS A 260 16.92 13.52 -11.85
CA LYS A 260 17.65 14.47 -12.71
C LYS A 260 19.00 14.88 -12.13
N ARG A 261 19.10 15.10 -10.81
CA ARG A 261 20.37 15.49 -10.17
C ARG A 261 21.37 14.36 -10.09
N VAL A 262 20.89 13.15 -9.76
CA VAL A 262 21.76 11.96 -9.69
C VAL A 262 22.31 11.65 -11.07
N PHE A 263 21.48 11.61 -12.11
CA PHE A 263 21.96 11.27 -13.44
C PHE A 263 22.67 12.44 -14.15
N ALA A 264 22.24 13.69 -13.92
CA ALA A 264 22.71 14.87 -14.65
C ALA A 264 22.60 14.67 -16.18
N GLU A 265 23.73 14.44 -16.87
CA GLU A 265 23.79 14.16 -18.32
C GLU A 265 23.90 12.66 -18.64
N ARG A 266 23.98 11.79 -17.63
CA ARG A 266 24.07 10.33 -17.79
C ARG A 266 22.69 9.73 -18.08
N THR A 267 22.67 8.61 -18.79
CA THR A 267 21.46 7.79 -18.95
C THR A 267 21.47 6.62 -17.97
N PRO A 268 20.31 6.27 -17.39
CA PRO A 268 20.18 5.03 -16.62
C PRO A 268 20.50 3.82 -17.48
N ARG A 269 21.28 2.91 -16.90
CA ARG A 269 21.60 1.61 -17.50
C ARG A 269 20.63 0.51 -17.07
N ASP A 270 20.01 0.72 -15.92
CA ASP A 270 18.94 -0.10 -15.39
C ASP A 270 17.70 0.78 -15.18
N ASP A 271 16.58 0.14 -14.91
CA ASP A 271 15.37 0.81 -14.49
C ASP A 271 15.59 1.56 -13.17
N VAL A 272 14.82 2.64 -13.01
CA VAL A 272 14.89 3.49 -11.82
C VAL A 272 13.50 3.80 -11.35
N ALA A 273 13.14 3.28 -10.18
CA ALA A 273 11.98 3.71 -9.42
C ALA A 273 12.42 4.56 -8.23
N VAL A 274 11.76 5.71 -8.05
CA VAL A 274 11.90 6.57 -6.88
C VAL A 274 10.52 6.87 -6.33
N LEU A 275 10.33 6.63 -5.03
CA LEU A 275 9.13 7.00 -4.29
C LEU A 275 9.52 7.93 -3.14
N PHE A 276 8.85 9.07 -3.06
CA PHE A 276 9.02 10.09 -2.05
C PHE A 276 7.79 10.16 -1.15
N LEU A 277 8.00 10.17 0.16
CA LEU A 277 6.97 10.39 1.17
C LEU A 277 7.44 11.46 2.14
N ALA A 278 6.73 12.59 2.22
CA ALA A 278 6.95 13.59 3.27
C ALA A 278 5.76 13.66 4.22
N VAL A 279 6.07 13.78 5.51
CA VAL A 279 5.11 14.00 6.58
C VAL A 279 4.90 15.50 6.73
N THR A 280 3.76 16.01 6.28
CA THR A 280 3.43 17.44 6.41
C THR A 280 2.73 17.74 7.72
N SER A 281 1.92 16.80 8.22
CA SER A 281 1.28 16.86 9.53
C SER A 281 0.88 15.47 9.98
N LEU A 282 0.88 15.22 11.28
CA LEU A 282 0.40 13.99 11.90
C LEU A 282 -0.85 14.29 12.72
N ASP A 283 -1.84 13.39 12.69
CA ASP A 283 -3.01 13.51 13.57
C ASP A 283 -2.73 12.86 14.94
N ALA A 284 -1.73 13.40 15.65
CA ALA A 284 -1.37 12.91 16.97
C ALA A 284 -2.51 13.10 17.99
N ALA A 285 -3.45 14.03 17.74
CA ALA A 285 -4.64 14.22 18.55
C ALA A 285 -5.59 13.01 18.44
N ALA A 286 -5.70 12.39 17.27
CA ALA A 286 -6.47 11.17 17.09
C ALA A 286 -5.83 9.93 17.76
N LEU A 287 -4.55 9.96 18.19
CA LEU A 287 -3.98 8.91 19.05
C LEU A 287 -4.61 8.86 20.45
N SER A 288 -5.22 9.96 20.89
CA SER A 288 -5.98 9.98 22.15
C SER A 288 -7.32 9.21 22.05
N SER A 289 -7.73 8.83 20.84
CA SER A 289 -8.92 8.02 20.57
C SER A 289 -8.67 7.06 19.39
N GLN A 290 -8.27 5.83 19.67
CA GLN A 290 -8.17 4.78 18.66
C GLN A 290 -9.56 4.49 18.06
N ARG A 291 -9.63 4.22 16.75
CA ARG A 291 -10.90 4.02 16.03
C ARG A 291 -10.78 2.83 15.08
N LEU A 292 -11.74 1.93 15.14
CA LEU A 292 -11.92 0.84 14.17
C LEU A 292 -13.34 0.86 13.63
N SER A 293 -13.50 0.51 12.36
CA SER A 293 -14.79 0.43 11.69
C SER A 293 -14.97 -0.93 11.00
N TRP A 294 -16.19 -1.45 11.05
CA TRP A 294 -16.61 -2.66 10.35
C TRP A 294 -17.87 -2.37 9.56
N LYS A 295 -17.93 -2.89 8.32
CA LYS A 295 -19.14 -2.86 7.50
C LYS A 295 -19.94 -4.14 7.74
N LEU A 296 -21.22 -3.96 8.05
CA LEU A 296 -22.19 -5.01 8.31
C LEU A 296 -23.23 -5.00 7.20
N ASP A 297 -23.45 -6.16 6.57
CA ASP A 297 -24.61 -6.34 5.69
C ASP A 297 -25.77 -6.92 6.50
N ALA A 298 -26.78 -6.09 6.77
CA ALA A 298 -27.95 -6.49 7.56
C ALA A 298 -28.75 -7.63 6.91
N ALA A 299 -28.65 -7.82 5.59
CA ALA A 299 -29.33 -8.90 4.87
C ALA A 299 -28.64 -10.27 5.07
N VAL A 300 -27.41 -10.29 5.59
CA VAL A 300 -26.61 -11.51 5.76
C VAL A 300 -26.40 -11.79 7.24
N GLU A 301 -27.15 -12.74 7.79
CA GLU A 301 -27.10 -13.07 9.23
C GLU A 301 -25.68 -13.49 9.70
N ARG A 302 -24.89 -14.12 8.83
CA ARG A 302 -23.48 -14.45 9.13
C ARG A 302 -22.58 -13.21 9.29
N SER A 303 -22.92 -12.09 8.64
CA SER A 303 -22.15 -10.84 8.71
C SER A 303 -22.14 -10.29 10.14
N ALA A 304 -23.29 -10.29 10.81
CA ALA A 304 -23.40 -9.87 12.21
C ALA A 304 -22.55 -10.73 13.16
N ARG A 305 -22.52 -12.05 12.95
CA ARG A 305 -21.70 -12.98 13.75
C ARG A 305 -20.20 -12.74 13.55
N SER A 306 -19.76 -12.48 12.31
CA SER A 306 -18.36 -12.17 12.01
C SER A 306 -17.93 -10.84 12.64
N VAL A 307 -18.74 -9.79 12.51
CA VAL A 307 -18.47 -8.48 13.13
C VAL A 307 -18.44 -8.59 14.66
N LYS A 308 -19.39 -9.31 15.27
CA LYS A 308 -19.39 -9.57 16.72
C LYS A 308 -18.08 -10.21 17.19
N ARG A 309 -17.61 -11.26 16.50
CA ARG A 309 -16.37 -11.96 16.86
C ARG A 309 -15.15 -11.06 16.74
N ALA A 310 -15.02 -10.33 15.63
CA ALA A 310 -13.91 -9.40 15.40
C ALA A 310 -13.87 -8.28 16.46
N LEU A 311 -15.05 -7.74 16.80
CA LEU A 311 -15.17 -6.66 17.77
C LEU A 311 -14.86 -7.12 19.20
N LEU A 312 -15.37 -8.27 19.63
CA LEU A 312 -15.05 -8.82 20.96
C LEU A 312 -13.58 -9.22 21.09
N TRP A 313 -13.00 -9.77 20.02
CA TRP A 313 -11.56 -10.05 19.97
C TRP A 313 -10.74 -8.77 20.19
N GLN A 314 -11.08 -7.71 19.45
CA GLN A 314 -10.40 -6.42 19.57
C GLN A 314 -10.50 -5.81 20.97
N ILE A 315 -11.68 -5.86 21.59
CA ILE A 315 -11.88 -5.34 22.96
C ILE A 315 -11.07 -6.15 23.99
N GLY A 316 -10.94 -7.47 23.78
CA GLY A 316 -10.10 -8.32 24.64
C GLY A 316 -8.60 -8.03 24.51
N GLU A 317 -8.12 -7.77 23.29
CA GLU A 317 -6.70 -7.44 23.01
C GLU A 317 -6.30 -6.05 23.51
N THR A 318 -7.19 -5.06 23.37
CA THR A 318 -6.90 -3.63 23.60
C THR A 318 -6.72 -3.24 25.08
N ARG A 319 -6.79 -4.19 26.03
CA ARG A 319 -6.65 -3.99 27.50
C ARG A 319 -7.50 -2.84 28.07
N VAL A 320 -8.61 -2.51 27.42
CA VAL A 320 -9.63 -1.64 28.03
C VAL A 320 -10.14 -2.38 29.27
N ASP A 321 -10.27 -1.70 30.42
CA ASP A 321 -10.90 -2.26 31.64
C ASP A 321 -12.40 -2.56 31.42
N ALA A 322 -12.83 -2.93 30.22
CA ALA A 322 -14.22 -3.16 29.87
C ALA A 322 -14.75 -4.44 30.56
N ASP A 323 -15.98 -4.37 31.06
CA ASP A 323 -16.73 -5.57 31.43
C ASP A 323 -17.12 -6.31 30.14
N LEU A 324 -16.35 -7.37 29.83
CA LEU A 324 -16.55 -8.18 28.62
C LEU A 324 -17.95 -8.82 28.54
N PHE A 325 -18.55 -9.17 29.67
CA PHE A 325 -19.88 -9.80 29.69
C PHE A 325 -20.95 -8.76 29.34
N ALA A 326 -20.89 -7.60 29.98
CA ALA A 326 -21.77 -6.47 29.68
C ALA A 326 -21.57 -5.96 28.23
N THR A 327 -20.33 -5.93 27.76
CA THR A 327 -19.97 -5.55 26.39
C THR A 327 -20.55 -6.54 25.37
N GLU A 328 -20.42 -7.85 25.61
CA GLU A 328 -20.99 -8.87 24.73
C GLU A 328 -22.50 -8.73 24.58
N LEU A 329 -23.20 -8.44 25.68
CA LEU A 329 -24.64 -8.18 25.66
C LEU A 329 -24.96 -6.95 24.81
N ILE A 330 -24.28 -5.82 25.05
CA ILE A 330 -24.48 -4.57 24.29
C ILE A 330 -24.29 -4.81 22.79
N VAL A 331 -23.18 -5.45 22.42
CA VAL A 331 -22.85 -5.75 21.01
C VAL A 331 -23.90 -6.65 20.39
N SER A 332 -24.33 -7.69 21.10
CA SER A 332 -25.32 -8.64 20.60
C SER A 332 -26.66 -7.96 20.34
N GLU A 333 -27.13 -7.10 21.26
CA GLU A 333 -28.40 -6.39 21.11
C GLU A 333 -28.35 -5.35 19.98
N LEU A 334 -27.27 -4.57 19.88
CA LEU A 334 -27.15 -3.57 18.82
C LEU A 334 -27.08 -4.21 17.42
N LEU A 335 -26.27 -5.26 17.24
CA LEU A 335 -26.16 -5.95 15.95
C LEU A 335 -27.45 -6.69 15.59
N ALA A 336 -28.15 -7.27 16.57
CA ALA A 336 -29.43 -7.89 16.34
C ALA A 336 -30.51 -6.87 15.95
N ASN A 337 -30.46 -5.65 16.49
CA ASN A 337 -31.37 -4.58 16.07
C ASN A 337 -31.12 -4.15 14.64
N VAL A 338 -29.85 -3.99 14.24
CA VAL A 338 -29.50 -3.68 12.84
C VAL A 338 -30.00 -4.77 11.89
N ALA A 339 -29.71 -6.04 12.20
CA ALA A 339 -30.13 -7.17 11.35
C ALA A 339 -31.65 -7.26 11.17
N ARG A 340 -32.45 -6.80 12.15
CA ARG A 340 -33.92 -6.86 12.08
C ARG A 340 -34.57 -5.61 11.49
N HIS A 341 -33.97 -4.43 11.67
CA HIS A 341 -34.65 -3.16 11.45
C HIS A 341 -34.01 -2.26 10.38
N THR A 342 -32.82 -2.63 9.87
CA THR A 342 -32.11 -1.83 8.87
C THR A 342 -32.24 -2.42 7.46
N PRO A 343 -32.81 -1.67 6.50
CA PRO A 343 -32.81 -2.04 5.10
C PRO A 343 -31.49 -1.62 4.44
N GLY A 344 -30.44 -2.44 4.56
CA GLY A 344 -29.17 -2.25 3.86
C GLY A 344 -27.94 -2.26 4.76
N PRO A 345 -26.77 -1.82 4.25
CA PRO A 345 -25.52 -1.90 4.99
C PRO A 345 -25.52 -0.93 6.18
N ALA A 346 -24.91 -1.39 7.26
CA ALA A 346 -24.65 -0.62 8.47
C ALA A 346 -23.15 -0.54 8.73
N GLU A 347 -22.74 0.46 9.50
CA GLU A 347 -21.37 0.66 9.93
C GLU A 347 -21.30 0.55 11.45
N VAL A 348 -20.37 -0.26 11.94
CA VAL A 348 -20.09 -0.43 13.36
C VAL A 348 -18.72 0.17 13.63
N VAL A 349 -18.62 1.11 14.55
CA VAL A 349 -17.39 1.83 14.87
C VAL A 349 -17.08 1.66 16.35
N LEU A 350 -15.89 1.20 16.69
CA LEU A 350 -15.36 1.21 18.04
C LEU A 350 -14.35 2.35 18.15
N GLU A 351 -14.61 3.31 19.01
CA GLU A 351 -13.67 4.38 19.40
C GLU A 351 -13.22 4.11 20.83
N TRP A 352 -11.93 4.16 21.15
CA TRP A 352 -11.46 3.96 22.52
C TRP A 352 -10.22 4.78 22.88
N SER A 353 -10.14 5.15 24.14
CA SER A 353 -9.02 5.81 24.79
C SER A 353 -8.68 5.06 26.09
N ASP A 354 -7.67 5.52 26.82
CA ASP A 354 -7.35 4.99 28.16
C ASP A 354 -8.50 5.19 29.16
N GLU A 355 -9.40 6.14 28.90
CA GLU A 355 -10.48 6.51 29.82
C GLU A 355 -11.81 5.84 29.49
N SER A 356 -12.10 5.61 28.20
CA SER A 356 -13.41 5.14 27.75
C SER A 356 -13.35 4.40 26.41
N ALA A 357 -14.28 3.46 26.21
CA ALA A 357 -14.55 2.87 24.91
C ALA A 357 -16.00 3.17 24.52
N VAL A 358 -16.23 3.61 23.29
CA VAL A 358 -17.54 3.99 22.75
C VAL A 358 -17.79 3.17 21.50
N LEU A 359 -18.89 2.41 21.52
CA LEU A 359 -19.40 1.67 20.37
C LEU A 359 -20.47 2.52 19.68
N ARG A 360 -20.28 2.76 18.37
CA ARG A 360 -21.26 3.44 17.52
C ARG A 360 -21.76 2.50 16.45
N VAL A 361 -23.07 2.52 16.22
CA VAL A 361 -23.74 1.77 15.16
C VAL A 361 -24.53 2.74 14.31
N ARG A 362 -24.18 2.83 13.02
CA ARG A 362 -24.83 3.70 12.04
C ARG A 362 -25.58 2.86 11.05
N ASP A 363 -26.84 3.18 10.83
CA ASP A 363 -27.73 2.37 10.01
C ASP A 363 -28.76 3.24 9.28
N ARG A 364 -29.31 2.73 8.17
CA ARG A 364 -30.32 3.43 7.34
C ARG A 364 -31.77 3.05 7.69
N GLY A 365 -31.99 2.53 8.89
CA GLY A 365 -33.29 2.10 9.39
C GLY A 365 -34.28 3.22 9.60
N THR A 366 -35.51 2.85 9.96
CA THR A 366 -36.58 3.80 10.27
C THR A 366 -36.21 4.60 11.52
N PRO A 367 -36.55 5.90 11.59
CA PRO A 367 -36.22 6.72 12.76
C PRO A 367 -36.84 6.19 14.05
N PHE A 368 -36.05 6.19 15.13
CA PHE A 368 -36.52 5.87 16.48
C PHE A 368 -35.81 6.74 17.53
N THR A 369 -36.35 6.77 18.74
CA THR A 369 -35.77 7.49 19.88
C THR A 369 -35.27 6.49 20.92
N ALA A 370 -34.31 6.92 21.76
CA ALA A 370 -33.89 6.12 22.90
C ALA A 370 -35.10 5.78 23.80
N PRO A 371 -35.17 4.57 24.37
CA PRO A 371 -36.26 4.20 25.26
C PRO A 371 -36.18 4.97 26.59
N GLU A 372 -37.33 5.43 27.10
CA GLU A 372 -37.41 5.99 28.45
C GLU A 372 -37.24 4.87 29.48
N ALA A 373 -36.32 5.06 30.44
CA ALA A 373 -36.00 4.05 31.47
C ALA A 373 -37.20 3.64 32.36
N THR A 374 -38.27 4.44 32.38
CA THR A 374 -39.50 4.23 33.13
C THR A 374 -40.58 3.45 32.38
N ARG A 375 -40.38 3.13 31.09
CA ARG A 375 -41.39 2.45 30.28
C ARG A 375 -41.27 0.93 30.48
N TRP A 376 -42.03 0.41 31.43
CA TRP A 376 -42.14 -1.03 31.67
C TRP A 376 -42.66 -1.75 30.42
N VAL A 377 -41.81 -2.53 29.78
CA VAL A 377 -42.22 -3.52 28.78
C VAL A 377 -43.01 -4.60 29.51
N GLU A 378 -44.17 -5.00 28.99
CA GLU A 378 -44.96 -6.07 29.59
C GLU A 378 -44.10 -7.30 29.91
N PRO A 379 -44.26 -7.95 31.08
CA PRO A 379 -43.38 -9.03 31.54
C PRO A 379 -43.22 -10.20 30.57
N LEU A 380 -44.19 -10.40 29.67
CA LEU A 380 -44.23 -11.48 28.68
C LEU A 380 -43.83 -11.04 27.27
N CYS A 381 -43.51 -9.76 27.05
CA CYS A 381 -43.17 -9.26 25.72
C CYS A 381 -41.75 -9.72 25.31
N GLU A 382 -41.67 -10.57 24.29
CA GLU A 382 -40.40 -11.10 23.76
C GLU A 382 -39.63 -10.10 22.87
N ARG A 383 -40.21 -8.92 22.58
CA ARG A 383 -39.65 -7.91 21.66
C ARG A 383 -39.51 -6.55 22.35
N GLY A 384 -38.57 -5.72 21.87
CA GLY A 384 -38.42 -4.32 22.29
C GLY A 384 -37.58 -4.07 23.56
N ARG A 385 -36.91 -5.10 24.12
CA ARG A 385 -36.08 -4.96 25.33
C ARG A 385 -34.62 -4.59 25.07
N GLY A 386 -34.12 -4.77 23.85
CA GLY A 386 -32.69 -4.67 23.55
C GLY A 386 -32.05 -3.35 23.94
N LEU A 387 -32.62 -2.21 23.49
CA LEU A 387 -32.09 -0.89 23.86
C LEU A 387 -32.26 -0.55 25.35
N ILE A 388 -33.25 -1.13 26.03
CA ILE A 388 -33.44 -0.96 27.47
C ILE A 388 -32.34 -1.71 28.23
N LEU A 389 -32.03 -2.94 27.81
CA LEU A 389 -30.91 -3.72 28.37
C LEU A 389 -29.59 -3.00 28.15
N VAL A 390 -29.37 -2.47 26.93
CA VAL A 390 -28.19 -1.66 26.61
C VAL A 390 -28.10 -0.45 27.54
N GLN A 391 -29.17 0.34 27.69
CA GLN A 391 -29.20 1.51 28.58
C GLN A 391 -28.96 1.15 30.05
N ALA A 392 -29.56 0.06 30.54
CA ALA A 392 -29.43 -0.37 31.93
C ALA A 392 -28.01 -0.84 32.27
N VAL A 393 -27.30 -1.40 31.29
CA VAL A 393 -25.98 -1.99 31.46
C VAL A 393 -24.86 -0.97 31.18
N SER A 394 -25.03 -0.08 30.20
CA SER A 394 -24.04 0.94 29.88
C SER A 394 -24.16 2.22 30.69
N GLY A 395 -25.36 2.56 31.19
CA GLY A 395 -25.68 3.84 31.81
C GLY A 395 -25.68 5.05 30.86
N GLN A 396 -25.13 4.91 29.66
CA GLN A 396 -25.01 5.95 28.64
C GLN A 396 -25.30 5.35 27.25
N LEU A 397 -26.55 5.48 26.79
CA LEU A 397 -26.97 5.21 25.43
C LEU A 397 -27.53 6.50 24.84
N ARG A 398 -27.10 6.81 23.61
CA ARG A 398 -27.57 7.97 22.85
C ARG A 398 -28.02 7.52 21.47
N VAL A 399 -29.16 8.03 21.02
CA VAL A 399 -29.69 7.79 19.67
C VAL A 399 -29.81 9.15 19.00
N ASP A 400 -28.95 9.41 18.02
CA ASP A 400 -28.98 10.62 17.19
C ASP A 400 -29.48 10.29 15.79
N ARG A 401 -30.13 11.25 15.15
CA ARG A 401 -30.48 11.18 13.72
C ARG A 401 -29.43 11.91 12.91
N THR A 402 -28.87 11.23 11.91
CA THR A 402 -27.95 11.83 10.94
C THR A 402 -28.67 12.09 9.61
N GLU A 403 -28.04 12.83 8.70
CA GLU A 403 -28.56 13.02 7.33
C GLU A 403 -28.74 11.70 6.57
N SER A 404 -28.00 10.66 6.97
CA SER A 404 -27.94 9.35 6.31
C SER A 404 -28.70 8.23 7.03
N GLY A 405 -29.28 8.48 8.22
CA GLY A 405 -30.00 7.47 8.99
C GLY A 405 -29.96 7.67 10.51
N ASN A 406 -29.84 6.57 11.26
CA ASN A 406 -29.72 6.57 12.72
C ASN A 406 -28.25 6.36 13.13
N CYS A 407 -27.85 6.93 14.26
CA CYS A 407 -26.57 6.68 14.92
C CYS A 407 -26.82 6.37 16.40
N VAL A 408 -26.61 5.11 16.78
CA VAL A 408 -26.67 4.66 18.17
C VAL A 408 -25.26 4.69 18.74
N SER A 409 -25.03 5.44 19.82
CA SER A 409 -23.74 5.52 20.51
C SER A 409 -23.88 5.01 21.94
N VAL A 410 -22.97 4.12 22.35
CA VAL A 410 -22.98 3.48 23.67
C VAL A 410 -21.57 3.48 24.25
N THR A 411 -21.41 4.03 25.45
CA THR A 411 -20.16 3.90 26.22
C THR A 411 -20.09 2.50 26.82
N LEU A 412 -19.03 1.75 26.56
CA LEU A 412 -18.85 0.41 27.10
C LEU A 412 -18.51 0.48 28.60
N PRO A 413 -19.18 -0.34 29.45
CA PRO A 413 -18.98 -0.31 30.88
C PRO A 413 -17.60 -0.86 31.27
N ARG A 414 -17.01 -0.29 32.32
CA ARG A 414 -15.74 -0.76 32.90
C ARG A 414 -15.99 -1.76 34.04
N ARG A 415 -15.07 -2.69 34.25
CA ARG A 415 -15.02 -3.55 35.43
C ARG A 415 -14.92 -2.68 36.68
N VAL A 416 -15.91 -2.78 37.54
CA VAL A 416 -15.79 -2.25 38.90
C VAL A 416 -14.89 -3.21 39.67
N LEU A 417 -13.65 -2.80 39.96
CA LEU A 417 -12.85 -3.47 40.97
C LEU A 417 -13.57 -3.28 42.30
N GLN A 418 -14.17 -4.34 42.84
CA GLN A 418 -14.62 -4.33 44.22
C GLN A 418 -13.37 -4.15 45.08
N ALA A 419 -13.30 -3.02 45.78
CA ALA A 419 -12.37 -2.86 46.90
C ALA A 419 -12.89 -3.77 48.02
N ASP A 420 -12.11 -4.78 48.37
CA ASP A 420 -12.31 -5.58 49.58
C ASP A 420 -12.17 -4.73 50.85
#